data_AF-A0A210RYG3-F1
#
_entry.id   AF-A0A210RYG3-F1
#
_cell.length_a   1.000
_cell.length_b   1.000
_cell.length_c   1.000
_cell.angle_alpha   90.00
_cell.angle_beta   90.00
_cell.angle_gamma   90.00
#
_symmetry.space_group_name_H-M   'P 1'
#
loop_
_entity.id
_entity.type
_entity.pdbx_description
1 polymer ?
#
loop_
_entity_poly.entity_id
_entity_poly.type
_entity_poly.pdbx_seq_one_letter_code
_entity_poly.pdbx_strand_id
1 'polypeptide(L)'
;MTPNSPKDASKLEATIEKWTVPLGNLFVSLFHRIALFGIGAATVWSAAVAFMGMMSKGSASIEDLLLLFIYLEIGAMVGIYFKTNHMPVRFLIYVAITAVTRLIIDLVNTKHEADLPILYMGITILVLALANAVVRYASFKYPSKSGENE
;
A
#
# COMPACT_ATOMS: atom_id res chain seq x y z
N MET A 1 49.43 -5.42 19.10
CA MET A 1 49.73 -6.30 17.97
C MET A 1 48.90 -5.84 16.79
N THR A 2 49.55 -5.23 15.80
CA THR A 2 48.92 -4.70 14.58
C THR A 2 48.71 -5.85 13.59
N PRO A 3 47.48 -6.10 13.09
CA PRO A 3 47.25 -7.17 12.14
C PRO A 3 47.80 -6.76 10.78
N ASN A 4 48.78 -7.51 10.29
CA ASN A 4 49.51 -7.25 9.05
C ASN A 4 49.30 -8.44 8.10
N SER A 5 48.13 -8.53 7.45
CA SER A 5 47.89 -9.39 6.28
C SER A 5 46.52 -9.10 5.62
N PRO A 6 46.45 -8.85 4.30
CA PRO A 6 45.19 -8.66 3.57
C PRO A 6 44.25 -9.88 3.56
N LYS A 7 44.72 -11.06 3.99
CA LYS A 7 43.91 -12.29 4.07
C LYS A 7 43.11 -12.45 5.36
N ASP A 8 43.47 -11.76 6.43
CA ASP A 8 42.77 -11.87 7.72
C ASP A 8 41.62 -10.86 7.83
N ALA A 9 41.77 -9.68 7.21
CA ALA A 9 40.69 -8.70 7.07
C ALA A 9 39.51 -9.25 6.25
N SER A 10 39.77 -9.93 5.13
CA SER A 10 38.72 -10.50 4.28
C SER A 10 37.97 -11.69 4.92
N LYS A 11 38.63 -12.48 5.77
CA LYS A 11 37.98 -13.54 6.56
C LYS A 11 37.08 -12.98 7.65
N LEU A 12 37.50 -11.87 8.27
CA LEU A 12 36.71 -11.18 9.29
C LEU A 12 35.47 -10.54 8.67
N GLU A 13 35.62 -9.86 7.52
CA GLU A 13 34.52 -9.30 6.74
C GLU A 13 33.52 -10.38 6.31
N ALA A 14 33.98 -11.49 5.73
CA ALA A 14 33.10 -12.59 5.32
C ALA A 14 32.34 -13.23 6.49
N THR A 15 32.96 -13.28 7.68
CA THR A 15 32.30 -13.81 8.89
C THR A 15 31.25 -12.82 9.41
N ILE A 16 31.54 -11.51 9.39
CA ILE A 16 30.60 -10.46 9.79
C ILE A 16 29.42 -10.40 8.82
N GLU A 17 29.66 -10.44 7.51
CA GLU A 17 28.59 -10.44 6.49
C GLU A 17 27.68 -11.66 6.64
N LYS A 18 28.24 -12.85 6.88
CA LYS A 18 27.49 -14.10 7.05
C LYS A 18 26.48 -14.05 8.20
N TRP A 19 26.75 -13.29 9.26
CA TRP A 19 25.82 -13.12 10.38
C TRP A 19 24.95 -11.87 10.24
N THR A 20 25.48 -10.78 9.68
CA THR A 20 24.80 -9.48 9.61
C THR A 20 23.65 -9.50 8.60
N VAL A 21 23.86 -10.11 7.42
CA VAL A 21 22.85 -10.16 6.36
C VAL A 21 21.59 -10.93 6.77
N PRO A 22 21.65 -12.19 7.28
CA PRO A 22 20.46 -12.92 7.68
C PRO A 22 19.76 -12.29 8.89
N LEU A 23 20.52 -11.73 9.84
CA LEU A 23 19.96 -11.04 10.99
C LEU A 23 19.23 -9.75 10.57
N GLY A 24 19.82 -8.96 9.67
CA GLY A 24 19.19 -7.78 9.08
C GLY A 24 17.89 -8.13 8.34
N ASN A 25 17.92 -9.16 7.50
CA ASN A 25 16.72 -9.64 6.80
C ASN A 25 15.62 -10.09 7.77
N LEU A 26 15.97 -10.78 8.87
CA LEU A 26 15.02 -11.16 9.91
C LEU A 26 14.34 -9.92 10.50
N PHE A 27 15.11 -8.92 10.94
CA PHE A 27 14.57 -7.70 11.52
C PHE A 27 13.68 -6.93 10.55
N VAL A 28 14.10 -6.77 9.29
CA VAL A 28 13.30 -6.08 8.26
C VAL A 28 11.98 -6.81 7.99
N SER A 29 12.01 -8.15 7.94
CA SER A 29 10.81 -8.97 7.73
C SER A 29 9.83 -8.89 8.91
N LEU A 30 10.37 -8.89 10.13
CA LEU A 30 9.58 -8.78 11.35
C LEU A 30 8.95 -7.38 11.46
N PHE A 31 9.74 -6.34 11.21
CA PHE A 31 9.27 -4.96 11.17
C PHE A 31 8.11 -4.79 10.19
N HIS A 32 8.25 -5.29 8.95
CA HIS A 32 7.17 -5.24 7.96
C HIS A 32 5.91 -5.89 8.50
N ARG A 33 5.97 -7.13 8.99
CA ARG A 33 4.80 -7.86 9.50
C ARG A 33 4.11 -7.14 10.66
N ILE A 34 4.88 -6.58 11.60
CA ILE A 34 4.32 -5.82 12.73
C ILE A 34 3.65 -4.54 12.22
N ALA A 35 4.31 -3.79 11.33
CA ALA A 35 3.75 -2.57 10.75
C ALA A 35 2.43 -2.85 10.01
N LEU A 36 2.39 -3.90 9.19
CA LEU A 36 1.20 -4.30 8.45
C LEU A 36 0.07 -4.78 9.36
N PHE A 37 0.41 -5.53 10.40
CA PHE A 37 -0.57 -5.91 11.40
C PHE A 37 -1.17 -4.67 12.07
N GLY A 38 -0.33 -3.69 12.44
CA GLY A 38 -0.76 -2.42 13.00
C GLY A 38 -1.68 -1.64 12.07
N ILE A 39 -1.34 -1.50 10.79
CA ILE A 39 -2.20 -0.83 9.80
C ILE A 39 -3.52 -1.57 9.63
N GLY A 40 -3.50 -2.91 9.51
CA GLY A 40 -4.71 -3.72 9.39
C GLY A 40 -5.63 -3.58 10.62
N ALA A 41 -5.07 -3.65 11.82
CA ALA A 41 -5.81 -3.48 13.07
C ALA A 41 -6.40 -2.07 13.19
N ALA A 42 -5.63 -1.03 12.85
CA ALA A 42 -6.10 0.36 12.86
C ALA A 42 -7.25 0.58 11.86
N THR A 43 -7.19 -0.05 10.68
CA THR A 43 -8.27 0.01 9.68
C THR A 43 -9.55 -0.62 10.19
N VAL A 44 -9.48 -1.81 10.79
CA VAL A 44 -10.65 -2.49 11.38
C VAL A 44 -11.24 -1.67 12.53
N TRP A 45 -10.39 -1.17 13.42
CA TRP A 45 -10.81 -0.31 14.53
C TRP A 45 -11.51 0.96 14.03
N SER A 46 -10.91 1.65 13.05
CA SER A 46 -11.47 2.87 12.47
C SER A 46 -12.81 2.62 11.79
N ALA A 47 -12.94 1.52 11.04
CA ALA A 47 -14.19 1.12 10.42
C ALA A 47 -15.28 0.84 11.45
N ALA A 48 -14.95 0.13 12.53
CA ALA A 48 -15.89 -0.14 13.62
C ALA A 48 -16.36 1.14 14.31
N VAL A 49 -15.44 2.07 14.60
CA VAL A 49 -15.77 3.37 15.19
C VAL A 49 -16.65 4.20 14.26
N ALA A 50 -16.32 4.28 12.97
CA ALA A 50 -17.14 4.98 11.98
C ALA A 50 -18.55 4.38 11.89
N PHE A 51 -18.66 3.05 11.83
CA PHE A 51 -19.93 2.34 11.80
C PHE A 51 -20.78 2.60 13.04
N MET A 52 -20.19 2.53 14.25
CA MET A 52 -20.89 2.88 15.48
C MET A 52 -21.39 4.34 15.46
N GLY A 53 -20.61 5.25 14.87
CA GLY A 53 -21.00 6.65 14.68
C GLY A 53 -22.20 6.83 13.74
N MET A 54 -22.35 6.00 12.70
CA MET A 54 -23.54 6.01 11.84
C MET A 54 -24.76 5.45 12.59
N MET A 55 -24.57 4.35 13.32
CA MET A 55 -25.64 3.73 14.10
C MET A 55 -26.20 4.70 15.15
N SER A 56 -25.34 5.48 15.81
CA SER A 56 -25.79 6.49 16.78
C SER A 56 -26.51 7.69 16.13
N LYS A 57 -26.16 8.05 14.89
CA LYS A 57 -26.88 9.06 14.10
C LYS A 57 -28.26 8.59 13.62
N GLY A 58 -28.50 7.28 13.56
CA GLY A 58 -29.75 6.68 13.08
C GLY A 58 -29.92 6.70 11.56
N SER A 59 -28.91 7.14 10.82
CA SER A 59 -28.87 7.12 9.35
C SER A 59 -27.42 7.07 8.85
N ALA A 60 -27.23 6.55 7.64
CA ALA A 60 -25.94 6.54 6.95
C ALA A 60 -26.10 7.25 5.61
N SER A 61 -25.24 8.22 5.33
CA SER A 61 -25.17 8.88 4.03
C SER A 61 -24.38 8.04 3.02
N ILE A 62 -24.47 8.40 1.74
CA ILE A 62 -23.62 7.79 0.69
C ILE A 62 -22.14 7.99 1.03
N GLU A 63 -21.78 9.14 1.59
CA GLU A 63 -20.41 9.45 1.98
C GLU A 63 -19.89 8.51 3.08
N ASP A 64 -20.73 8.20 4.08
CA ASP A 64 -20.40 7.27 5.16
C ASP A 64 -20.20 5.84 4.63
N LEU A 65 -21.03 5.40 3.68
CA LEU A 65 -20.88 4.09 3.05
C LEU A 65 -19.59 4.00 2.20
N LEU A 66 -19.26 5.06 1.47
CA LEU A 66 -18.00 5.14 0.70
C LEU A 66 -16.78 5.18 1.63
N LEU A 67 -16.88 5.78 2.82
CA LEU A 67 -15.83 5.72 3.83
C LEU A 67 -15.58 4.28 4.29
N LEU A 68 -16.62 3.51 4.57
CA LEU A 68 -16.48 2.08 4.90
C LEU A 68 -15.86 1.28 3.76
N PHE A 69 -16.20 1.60 2.51
CA PHE A 69 -15.60 0.96 1.34
C PHE A 69 -14.08 1.21 1.26
N ILE A 70 -13.62 2.44 1.55
CA ILE A 70 -12.18 2.74 1.61
C ILE A 70 -11.49 1.94 2.72
N TYR A 71 -12.10 1.80 3.90
CA TYR A 71 -11.54 0.96 4.95
C TYR A 71 -11.47 -0.51 4.53
N LEU A 72 -12.50 -1.02 3.86
CA LEU A 72 -12.50 -2.38 3.33
C LEU A 72 -11.42 -2.57 2.26
N GLU A 73 -11.23 -1.60 1.37
CA GLU A 73 -10.21 -1.63 0.32
C GLU A 73 -8.79 -1.66 0.92
N ILE A 74 -8.50 -0.78 1.89
CA ILE A 74 -7.22 -0.79 2.61
C ILE A 74 -7.02 -2.12 3.35
N GLY A 75 -8.05 -2.62 4.03
CA GLY A 75 -8.00 -3.91 4.73
C GLY A 75 -7.71 -5.08 3.80
N ALA A 76 -8.33 -5.11 2.61
CA ALA A 76 -8.09 -6.12 1.59
C ALA A 76 -6.64 -6.06 1.08
N MET A 77 -6.10 -4.87 0.86
CA MET A 77 -4.71 -4.69 0.43
C MET A 77 -3.70 -5.18 1.48
N VAL A 78 -3.92 -4.86 2.75
CA VAL A 78 -3.11 -5.39 3.86
C VAL A 78 -3.18 -6.92 3.89
N GLY A 79 -4.38 -7.49 3.73
CA GLY A 79 -4.57 -8.95 3.67
C GLY A 79 -3.85 -9.62 2.50
N ILE A 80 -3.89 -9.01 1.30
CA ILE A 80 -3.16 -9.49 0.13
C ILE A 80 -1.65 -9.42 0.36
N TYR A 81 -1.16 -8.33 0.94
CA TYR A 81 0.26 -8.23 1.28
C TYR A 81 0.67 -9.36 2.23
N PHE A 82 -0.08 -9.62 3.30
CA PHE A 82 0.22 -10.71 4.24
C PHE A 82 0.37 -12.06 3.54
N LYS A 83 -0.46 -12.34 2.52
CA LYS A 83 -0.40 -13.58 1.74
C LYS A 83 0.76 -13.63 0.74
N THR A 84 1.23 -12.48 0.24
CA THR A 84 2.14 -12.43 -0.91
C THR A 84 3.53 -11.85 -0.61
N ASN A 85 3.76 -11.27 0.58
CA ASN A 85 4.98 -10.55 0.99
C ASN A 85 5.51 -9.52 -0.02
N HIS A 86 4.67 -9.09 -0.97
CA HIS A 86 5.01 -8.11 -1.99
C HIS A 86 4.05 -6.93 -1.83
N MET A 87 4.54 -5.70 -1.92
CA MET A 87 3.71 -4.50 -2.04
C MET A 87 3.61 -4.15 -3.52
N PRO A 88 2.57 -4.59 -4.27
CA PRO A 88 2.33 -4.05 -5.58
C PRO A 88 2.04 -2.56 -5.48
N VAL A 89 2.93 -1.73 -6.01
CA VAL A 89 2.73 -0.29 -6.22
C VAL A 89 1.39 -0.02 -6.93
N ARG A 90 0.91 -0.97 -7.73
CA ARG A 90 -0.42 -0.94 -8.38
C ARG A 90 -1.58 -0.77 -7.39
N PHE A 91 -1.49 -1.36 -6.20
CA PHE A 91 -2.56 -1.22 -5.19
C PHE A 91 -2.70 0.22 -4.72
N LEU A 92 -1.61 0.97 -4.58
CA LEU A 92 -1.66 2.39 -4.21
C LEU A 92 -2.37 3.24 -5.27
N ILE A 93 -2.19 2.91 -6.55
CA ILE A 93 -2.88 3.61 -7.65
C ILE A 93 -4.39 3.33 -7.61
N TYR A 94 -4.81 2.11 -7.26
CA TYR A 94 -6.24 1.80 -7.07
C TYR A 94 -6.84 2.59 -5.90
N VAL A 95 -6.16 2.68 -4.75
CA VAL A 95 -6.61 3.51 -3.62
C VAL A 95 -6.79 4.96 -4.06
N ALA A 96 -5.83 5.51 -4.82
CA ALA A 96 -5.92 6.87 -5.32
C ALA A 96 -7.15 7.07 -6.23
N ILE A 97 -7.41 6.12 -7.13
CA ILE A 97 -8.59 6.16 -8.01
C ILE A 97 -9.88 6.11 -7.17
N THR A 98 -9.98 5.20 -6.19
CA THR A 98 -11.16 5.13 -5.31
C THR A 98 -11.34 6.41 -4.51
N ALA A 99 -10.27 6.98 -3.96
CA ALA A 99 -10.31 8.22 -3.18
C ALA A 99 -10.81 9.41 -4.02
N VAL A 100 -10.29 9.57 -5.25
CA VAL A 100 -10.75 10.63 -6.18
C VAL A 100 -12.19 10.38 -6.60
N THR A 101 -12.57 9.13 -6.87
CA THR A 101 -13.95 8.78 -7.22
C THR A 101 -14.92 9.13 -6.10
N ARG A 102 -14.55 8.88 -4.83
CA ARG A 102 -15.35 9.28 -3.68
C ARG A 102 -15.52 10.78 -3.60
N LEU A 103 -14.45 11.55 -3.84
CA LEU A 103 -14.52 13.01 -3.84
C LEU A 103 -15.49 13.54 -4.92
N ILE A 104 -15.54 12.90 -6.09
CA ILE A 104 -16.53 13.23 -7.12
C ILE A 104 -17.96 12.97 -6.61
N ILE A 105 -18.21 11.79 -6.04
CA ILE A 105 -19.55 11.43 -5.55
C ILE A 105 -20.02 12.40 -4.46
N ASP A 106 -19.12 12.77 -3.54
CA ASP A 106 -19.39 13.74 -2.48
C ASP A 106 -19.77 15.12 -3.03
N LEU A 107 -19.01 15.62 -4.01
CA LEU A 107 -19.27 16.90 -4.64
C LEU A 107 -20.59 16.91 -5.43
N VAL A 108 -20.90 15.82 -6.14
CA VAL A 108 -22.16 15.67 -6.88
C VAL A 108 -23.35 15.65 -5.92
N ASN A 109 -23.25 14.91 -4.82
CA ASN A 109 -24.31 14.83 -3.80
C ASN A 109 -24.55 16.17 -3.10
N THR A 110 -23.51 16.98 -2.89
CA THR A 110 -23.63 18.25 -2.15
C THR A 110 -24.11 19.40 -3.03
N LYS A 111 -23.61 19.52 -4.26
CA LYS A 111 -23.87 20.68 -5.12
C LYS A 111 -24.94 20.46 -6.20
N HIS A 112 -25.36 19.23 -6.48
CA HIS A 112 -26.36 18.85 -7.50
C HIS A 112 -26.11 19.39 -8.93
N GLU A 113 -25.00 20.07 -9.20
CA GLU A 113 -24.62 20.58 -10.51
C GLU A 113 -23.27 20.03 -10.96
N ALA A 114 -23.18 19.68 -12.25
CA ALA A 114 -21.95 19.23 -12.88
C ALA A 114 -21.05 20.44 -13.17
N ASP A 115 -20.14 20.71 -12.24
CA ASP A 115 -19.23 21.86 -12.28
C ASP A 115 -17.82 21.46 -12.79
N LEU A 116 -16.99 22.44 -13.18
CA LEU A 116 -15.62 22.25 -13.65
C LEU A 116 -14.73 21.36 -12.75
N PRO A 117 -14.83 21.40 -11.40
CA PRO A 117 -14.07 20.51 -10.53
C PRO A 117 -14.31 19.01 -10.82
N ILE A 118 -15.55 18.62 -11.17
CA ILE A 118 -15.90 17.24 -11.51
C ILE A 118 -15.15 16.79 -12.76
N LEU A 119 -15.03 17.68 -13.76
CA LEU A 119 -14.26 17.41 -14.97
C LEU A 119 -12.77 17.21 -14.67
N TYR A 120 -12.16 18.07 -13.84
CA TYR A 120 -10.74 17.94 -13.47
C TYR A 120 -10.45 16.66 -12.69
N MET A 121 -11.34 16.23 -11.79
CA MET A 121 -11.18 14.94 -11.10
C MET A 121 -11.38 13.76 -12.05
N GLY A 122 -12.31 13.85 -13.02
CA GLY A 122 -12.44 12.85 -14.08
C GLY A 122 -11.15 12.69 -14.90
N ILE A 123 -10.52 13.80 -15.28
CA ILE A 123 -9.21 13.81 -15.93
C ILE A 123 -8.12 13.21 -15.01
N THR A 124 -8.18 13.49 -13.71
CA THR A 124 -7.25 12.92 -12.72
C THR A 124 -7.35 11.39 -12.68
N ILE A 125 -8.58 10.85 -12.67
CA ILE A 125 -8.81 9.40 -12.74
C ILE A 125 -8.25 8.82 -14.04
N LEU A 126 -8.45 9.51 -15.17
CA LEU A 126 -7.91 9.07 -16.46
C LEU A 126 -6.37 9.01 -16.42
N VAL A 127 -5.71 10.02 -15.87
CA VAL A 127 -4.24 10.05 -15.71
C VAL A 127 -3.75 8.92 -14.81
N LEU A 128 -4.42 8.68 -13.67
CA LEU A 128 -4.09 7.57 -12.77
C LEU A 128 -4.28 6.20 -13.43
N ALA A 129 -5.34 6.04 -14.21
CA ALA A 129 -5.59 4.81 -14.97
C ALA A 129 -4.51 4.57 -16.03
N LEU A 130 -4.09 5.62 -16.75
CA LEU A 130 -2.98 5.54 -17.70
C LEU A 130 -1.65 5.21 -17.00
N ALA A 131 -1.38 5.83 -15.85
CA ALA A 131 -0.19 5.50 -15.05
C ALA A 131 -0.19 4.03 -14.65
N ASN A 132 -1.32 3.48 -14.19
CA ASN A 132 -1.43 2.06 -13.87
C ASN A 132 -1.23 1.17 -15.11
N ALA A 133 -1.74 1.57 -16.28
CA ALA A 133 -1.53 0.85 -17.53
C ALA A 133 -0.04 0.80 -17.91
N VAL A 134 0.68 1.92 -17.75
CA VAL A 134 2.13 1.99 -17.98
C VAL A 134 2.88 1.08 -16.99
N VAL A 135 2.55 1.13 -15.70
CA VAL A 135 3.17 0.25 -14.69
C VAL A 135 2.93 -1.21 -15.01
N ARG A 136 1.72 -1.58 -15.44
CA ARG A 136 1.38 -2.94 -15.85
C ARG A 136 2.16 -3.37 -17.09
N TYR A 137 2.25 -2.50 -18.10
CA TYR A 137 3.01 -2.78 -19.32
C TYR A 137 4.49 -2.95 -19.03
N ALA A 138 5.10 -2.05 -18.23
CA ALA A 138 6.49 -2.14 -17.83
C ALA A 138 6.79 -3.43 -17.05
N SER A 139 5.91 -3.80 -16.11
CA SER A 139 6.06 -5.04 -15.33
C SER A 139 5.99 -6.31 -16.20
N PHE A 140 5.18 -6.29 -17.27
CA PHE A 140 5.05 -7.41 -18.21
C PHE A 140 6.23 -7.50 -19.17
N LYS A 141 6.74 -6.36 -19.67
CA LYS A 141 7.84 -6.31 -20.63
C LYS A 141 9.22 -6.48 -20.00
N TYR A 142 9.40 -6.01 -18.77
CA TYR A 142 10.64 -6.12 -18.00
C TYR A 142 10.36 -6.78 -16.65
N PRO A 143 10.04 -8.09 -16.63
CA PRO A 143 9.92 -8.80 -15.37
C PRO A 143 11.28 -8.76 -14.65
N SER A 144 11.28 -8.37 -13.37
CA SER A 144 12.48 -8.52 -12.55
C SER A 144 12.81 -10.00 -12.51
N LYS A 145 13.96 -10.41 -13.05
CA LYS A 145 14.48 -11.75 -12.85
C LYS A 145 14.61 -11.98 -11.34
N SER A 146 13.64 -12.67 -10.74
CA SER A 146 13.89 -13.42 -9.52
C SER A 146 14.98 -14.42 -9.87
N GLY A 147 16.12 -14.30 -9.21
CA GLY A 147 17.32 -15.06 -9.51
C GLY A 147 17.03 -16.52 -9.81
N GLU A 148 17.43 -16.93 -11.02
CA GLU A 148 17.78 -18.31 -11.30
C GLU A 148 18.86 -18.73 -10.30
N ASN A 149 18.59 -19.79 -9.55
CA ASN A 149 19.54 -20.74 -8.97
C ASN A 149 20.77 -20.17 -8.22
N GLU A 150 20.70 -20.16 -6.88
CA GLU A 150 21.84 -20.49 -6.01
C GLU A 150 21.40 -21.50 -4.95
#